data_AF-A0A9R0YFR1-F1
#
_entry.id   AF-A0A9R0YFR1-F1
#
_cell.length_a   1.000
_cell.length_b   1.000
_cell.length_c   1.000
_cell.angle_alpha   90.00
_cell.angle_beta   90.00
_cell.angle_gamma   90.00
#
_symmetry.space_group_name_H-M   'P 1'
#
loop_
_entity.id
_entity.type
_entity.pdbx_description
1 polymer ?
#
loop_
_entity_poly.entity_id
_entity_poly.type
_entity_poly.pdbx_seq_one_letter_code
_entity_poly.pdbx_strand_id
1 'polypeptide(L)'
;MLAGLRQHGNFPLPARADMNDVLAALARAAGWTVHPDGTTFLSSPQPPLPPPAQFQGAFQATSLETPVFTNSLNSYAIGTPLDSQASALQTDDSLSPSSLDSVVVAEQSIKNESYGNSSSANSLNCMGSDQQLLRASAVWAGDFTKTPYIPVYASLSMGIINCYCQLVDPEAVRAELRHLKSLNVDGVVVDCWWGIVEAWTPQKYEWSGYRDLFGIIKEFKLKVQVYFDFMRSFHMEFRSLSEEGLISAIEVGLGASGELRYPSCPEKMGWRYPGIGEFQCYDRYMQKNLRQSALTRGHLFWARGPDNAGYYNSRSHETGFFCDGGDYDSYYGRFFLNWYSGILIDHVDQVLSLATLAFDGAAIVVKIPSIYWWYRTASHAAELTAGFYNPTNRDGYSPVFRMLKKHSIILKVVCYGPEFTVQENGEAFADPEGLTWQVMNAAWDHGLSVSVESSLPCLDVDMYSRILDTAKPRNDPDRHHLSFFAYRQRTPFLLQRDACFSELETFVKCMHGEATQNFVD
;
A
#
# COMPACT_ATOMS: atom_id res chain seq x y z
N MET A 1 -15.16 11.96 -22.78
CA MET A 1 -14.25 11.87 -23.94
C MET A 1 -15.00 11.58 -25.25
N LEU A 2 -15.84 10.54 -25.30
CA LEU A 2 -16.64 10.15 -26.49
C LEU A 2 -17.64 11.22 -26.99
N ALA A 3 -18.28 11.99 -26.08
CA ALA A 3 -19.22 13.04 -26.46
C ALA A 3 -18.55 14.21 -27.22
N GLY A 4 -17.31 14.56 -26.85
CA GLY A 4 -16.56 15.64 -27.50
C GLY A 4 -16.08 15.30 -28.91
N LEU A 5 -15.74 14.03 -29.17
CA LEU A 5 -15.34 13.56 -30.50
C LEU A 5 -16.50 13.54 -31.51
N ARG A 6 -17.73 13.27 -31.04
CA ARG A 6 -18.95 13.32 -31.87
C ARG A 6 -19.34 14.75 -32.24
N GLN A 7 -19.13 15.71 -31.34
CA GLN A 7 -19.61 17.08 -31.51
C GLN A 7 -18.60 17.99 -32.24
N HIS A 8 -17.31 17.67 -32.20
CA HIS A 8 -16.25 18.54 -32.75
C HIS A 8 -15.36 17.90 -33.82
N GLY A 9 -15.50 16.60 -34.11
CA GLY A 9 -14.55 15.84 -34.94
C GLY A 9 -14.93 15.59 -36.41
N ASN A 10 -16.14 15.91 -36.87
CA ASN A 10 -16.62 15.62 -38.24
C ASN A 10 -16.42 14.16 -38.72
N PHE A 11 -16.38 13.18 -37.80
CA PHE A 11 -16.27 11.77 -38.16
C PHE A 11 -17.64 11.18 -38.52
N PRO A 12 -17.79 10.47 -39.66
CA PRO A 12 -19.03 9.79 -40.02
C PRO A 12 -19.18 8.52 -39.17
N LEU A 13 -19.62 8.68 -37.92
CA LEU A 13 -19.86 7.58 -36.98
C LEU A 13 -21.36 7.24 -36.91
N PRO A 14 -21.74 5.96 -36.89
CA PRO A 14 -23.13 5.55 -36.65
C PRO A 14 -23.67 6.07 -35.31
N ALA A 15 -25.00 6.27 -35.22
CA ALA A 15 -25.65 6.78 -34.00
C ALA A 15 -25.43 5.90 -32.75
N ARG A 16 -25.03 4.63 -32.92
CA ARG A 16 -24.73 3.65 -31.87
C ARG A 16 -23.24 3.25 -31.80
N ALA A 17 -22.34 4.04 -32.38
CA ALA A 17 -20.93 3.71 -32.45
C ALA A 17 -20.30 3.47 -31.07
N ASP A 18 -19.56 2.37 -30.92
CA ASP A 18 -18.84 2.02 -29.70
C ASP A 18 -17.39 2.57 -29.73
N MET A 19 -16.56 2.17 -28.75
CA MET A 19 -15.17 2.64 -28.66
C MET A 19 -14.31 2.14 -29.84
N ASN A 20 -14.62 0.96 -30.39
CA ASN A 20 -13.88 0.36 -31.51
C ASN A 20 -14.19 1.09 -32.82
N ASP A 21 -15.44 1.52 -33.02
CA ASP A 21 -15.82 2.34 -34.18
C ASP A 21 -15.08 3.68 -34.21
N VAL A 22 -14.88 4.29 -33.03
CA VAL A 22 -14.15 5.56 -32.88
C VAL A 22 -12.66 5.35 -33.17
N LEU A 23 -12.05 4.29 -32.64
CA LEU A 23 -10.65 3.94 -32.93
C LEU A 23 -10.44 3.64 -34.42
N ALA A 24 -11.37 2.92 -35.05
CA ALA A 24 -11.34 2.64 -36.47
C ALA A 24 -11.44 3.92 -37.33
N ALA A 25 -12.27 4.88 -36.94
CA ALA A 25 -12.39 6.17 -37.63
C ALA A 25 -11.12 7.03 -37.48
N LEU A 26 -10.50 7.06 -36.29
CA LEU A 26 -9.25 7.76 -36.04
C LEU A 26 -8.08 7.14 -36.82
N ALA A 27 -7.99 5.80 -36.84
CA ALA A 27 -6.97 5.09 -37.60
C ALA A 27 -7.10 5.36 -39.11
N ARG A 28 -8.33 5.35 -39.66
CA ARG A 28 -8.58 5.73 -41.06
C ARG A 28 -8.18 7.17 -41.37
N ALA A 29 -8.47 8.11 -40.47
CA ALA A 29 -8.06 9.51 -40.63
C ALA A 29 -6.52 9.69 -40.57
N ALA A 30 -5.83 8.83 -39.83
CA ALA A 30 -4.37 8.79 -39.76
C ALA A 30 -3.72 8.00 -40.93
N GLY A 31 -4.48 7.58 -41.93
CA GLY A 31 -3.97 6.88 -43.13
C GLY A 31 -3.82 5.37 -43.00
N TRP A 32 -4.44 4.76 -41.98
CA TRP A 32 -4.45 3.30 -41.80
C TRP A 32 -5.66 2.68 -42.50
N THR A 33 -5.47 1.48 -43.05
CA THR A 33 -6.59 0.64 -43.49
C THR A 33 -7.09 -0.17 -42.30
N VAL A 34 -8.40 -0.13 -42.04
CA VAL A 34 -9.05 -0.85 -40.93
C VAL A 34 -10.15 -1.75 -41.50
N HIS A 35 -10.01 -3.05 -41.32
CA HIS A 35 -10.99 -4.05 -41.74
C HIS A 35 -12.17 -4.17 -40.75
N PRO A 36 -13.32 -4.75 -41.17
CA PRO A 36 -14.50 -4.90 -40.31
C PRO A 36 -14.28 -5.78 -39.07
N ASP A 37 -13.27 -6.63 -39.07
CA ASP A 37 -12.87 -7.48 -37.94
C ASP A 37 -11.95 -6.76 -36.93
N GLY A 38 -11.61 -5.49 -37.17
CA GLY A 38 -10.73 -4.69 -36.33
C GLY A 38 -9.24 -4.76 -36.71
N THR A 39 -8.87 -5.50 -37.76
CA THR A 39 -7.47 -5.58 -38.22
C THR A 39 -7.03 -4.25 -38.86
N THR A 40 -5.92 -3.67 -38.37
CA THR A 40 -5.39 -2.38 -38.85
C THR A 40 -3.98 -2.50 -39.43
N PHE A 41 -3.74 -1.97 -40.64
CA PHE A 41 -2.38 -1.90 -41.22
C PHE A 41 -2.14 -0.60 -41.99
N LEU A 42 -0.87 -0.21 -42.03
CA LEU A 42 -0.40 0.97 -42.75
C LEU A 42 0.02 0.55 -44.17
N SER A 43 -0.58 1.14 -45.20
CA SER A 43 -0.14 0.88 -46.58
C SER A 43 1.23 1.53 -46.82
N SER A 44 2.28 0.72 -46.82
CA SER A 44 3.62 1.18 -47.22
C SER A 44 3.63 1.46 -48.74
N PRO A 45 4.41 2.42 -49.25
CA PRO A 45 4.55 2.65 -50.69
C PRO A 45 5.16 1.41 -51.37
N GLN A 46 4.58 0.95 -52.47
CA GLN A 46 5.11 -0.16 -53.26
C GLN A 46 6.59 0.08 -53.67
N PRO A 47 7.46 -0.95 -53.62
CA PRO A 47 8.76 -0.86 -54.27
C PRO A 47 8.58 -0.91 -55.80
N PRO A 48 9.39 -0.16 -56.59
CA PRO A 48 9.27 -0.16 -58.04
C PRO A 48 9.69 -1.52 -58.64
N LEU A 49 8.94 -1.94 -59.67
CA LEU A 49 9.21 -3.13 -60.48
C LEU A 49 10.60 -3.05 -61.17
N PRO A 50 11.28 -4.18 -61.40
CA PRO A 50 12.59 -4.20 -62.05
C PRO A 50 12.46 -3.92 -63.57
N PRO A 51 13.40 -3.18 -64.18
CA PRO A 51 13.45 -3.01 -65.64
C PRO A 51 14.12 -4.22 -66.32
N PRO A 52 13.84 -4.47 -67.62
CA PRO A 52 14.39 -5.60 -68.37
C PRO A 52 15.85 -5.36 -68.79
N ALA A 53 16.60 -6.44 -68.95
CA ALA A 53 18.02 -6.43 -69.30
C ALA A 53 18.27 -6.14 -70.80
N GLN A 54 19.28 -5.30 -71.11
CA GLN A 54 20.32 -5.55 -72.13
C GLN A 54 21.36 -4.41 -72.29
N PHE A 55 22.64 -4.80 -72.14
CA PHE A 55 23.87 -4.50 -72.92
C PHE A 55 24.35 -3.08 -73.33
N GLN A 56 25.56 -2.76 -72.82
CA GLN A 56 26.77 -2.14 -73.42
C GLN A 56 26.73 -0.76 -74.12
N GLY A 57 27.61 0.14 -73.65
CA GLY A 57 28.18 1.24 -74.46
C GLY A 57 28.71 2.42 -73.64
N ALA A 58 30.02 2.69 -73.72
CA ALA A 58 30.73 3.80 -73.07
C ALA A 58 30.39 5.18 -73.66
N PHE A 59 30.52 6.27 -72.87
CA PHE A 59 31.30 7.51 -73.14
C PHE A 59 30.97 8.64 -72.12
N GLN A 60 31.82 9.68 -72.14
CA GLN A 60 32.29 10.61 -71.09
C GLN A 60 31.44 11.86 -70.74
N ALA A 61 31.75 12.41 -69.54
CA ALA A 61 31.85 13.84 -69.10
C ALA A 61 30.57 14.70 -69.06
N THR A 62 30.31 15.68 -68.16
CA THR A 62 31.10 16.58 -67.27
C THR A 62 30.20 17.10 -66.11
N SER A 63 30.84 17.45 -64.97
CA SER A 63 30.61 18.55 -63.97
C SER A 63 29.20 19.17 -63.78
N LEU A 64 28.68 19.49 -62.58
CA LEU A 64 29.26 20.22 -61.42
C LEU A 64 28.54 19.87 -60.08
N GLU A 65 29.33 19.97 -59.02
CA GLU A 65 29.06 20.45 -57.64
C GLU A 65 28.15 19.67 -56.66
N THR A 66 28.84 18.73 -55.97
CA THR A 66 29.07 18.58 -54.52
C THR A 66 27.95 18.59 -53.46
N PRO A 67 28.16 17.80 -52.38
CA PRO A 67 27.09 17.02 -51.76
C PRO A 67 26.87 17.30 -50.27
N VAL A 68 25.79 16.73 -49.75
CA VAL A 68 25.57 16.44 -48.33
C VAL A 68 25.85 14.95 -48.10
N PHE A 69 26.70 14.60 -47.14
CA PHE A 69 26.74 13.28 -46.46
C PHE A 69 27.41 13.51 -45.08
N THR A 70 26.70 13.34 -43.96
CA THR A 70 26.45 12.13 -43.16
C THR A 70 27.69 11.42 -42.58
N ASN A 71 27.56 11.17 -41.27
CA ASN A 71 27.94 9.98 -40.51
C ASN A 71 29.40 9.74 -40.06
N SER A 72 29.53 9.90 -38.74
CA SER A 72 29.83 8.82 -37.77
C SER A 72 31.28 8.39 -37.49
N LEU A 73 31.51 8.37 -36.17
CA LEU A 73 32.37 7.50 -35.35
C LEU A 73 33.89 7.70 -35.45
N ASN A 74 34.51 8.04 -34.31
CA ASN A 74 35.49 7.16 -33.68
C ASN A 74 35.78 7.50 -32.21
N SER A 75 35.79 6.44 -31.43
CA SER A 75 36.35 6.26 -30.08
C SER A 75 37.83 6.62 -29.99
N TYR A 76 38.29 7.21 -28.87
CA TYR A 76 39.64 6.93 -28.34
C TYR A 76 39.71 7.11 -26.82
N ALA A 77 40.56 6.26 -26.24
CA ALA A 77 40.72 5.96 -24.84
C ALA A 77 41.56 6.98 -24.05
N ILE A 78 41.46 6.80 -22.73
CA ILE A 78 42.06 7.53 -21.61
C ILE A 78 43.60 7.51 -21.66
N GLY A 79 44.19 8.67 -21.36
CA GLY A 79 45.58 8.82 -20.91
C GLY A 79 45.68 10.01 -19.96
N THR A 80 46.07 9.75 -18.71
CA THR A 80 46.57 10.75 -17.74
C THR A 80 48.00 11.18 -18.11
N PRO A 81 48.46 12.38 -17.72
CA PRO A 81 49.25 12.44 -16.48
C PRO A 81 49.10 13.73 -15.63
N LEU A 82 49.49 13.51 -14.37
CA LEU A 82 49.89 14.33 -13.21
C LEU A 82 50.34 15.80 -13.35
N ASP A 83 50.15 16.48 -12.21
CA ASP A 83 50.86 17.61 -11.58
C ASP A 83 50.63 19.07 -12.04
N SER A 84 50.07 19.87 -11.13
CA SER A 84 50.84 20.88 -10.36
C SER A 84 49.97 21.61 -9.31
N GLN A 85 50.40 21.49 -8.05
CA GLN A 85 50.47 22.48 -6.95
C GLN A 85 49.91 23.90 -7.19
N ALA A 86 49.50 24.71 -6.21
CA ALA A 86 49.22 24.67 -4.78
C ALA A 86 48.91 26.15 -4.43
N SER A 87 47.99 26.44 -3.51
CA SER A 87 48.09 27.62 -2.64
C SER A 87 47.17 27.43 -1.45
N ALA A 88 47.80 27.19 -0.32
CA ALA A 88 47.22 27.18 1.01
C ALA A 88 47.06 28.62 1.51
N LEU A 89 45.96 28.89 2.22
CA LEU A 89 46.00 29.73 3.41
C LEU A 89 45.28 28.98 4.52
N GLN A 90 46.07 28.70 5.56
CA GLN A 90 45.74 28.06 6.82
C GLN A 90 45.19 29.08 7.84
N THR A 91 44.86 28.50 9.01
CA THR A 91 44.54 29.07 10.32
C THR A 91 43.05 29.30 10.51
N ASP A 92 42.39 28.84 11.56
CA ASP A 92 42.68 28.06 12.78
C ASP A 92 41.30 28.07 13.49
N ASP A 93 40.85 27.23 14.41
CA ASP A 93 41.39 26.11 15.15
C ASP A 93 40.19 25.53 15.93
N SER A 94 40.40 24.41 16.64
CA SER A 94 39.62 23.95 17.80
C SER A 94 38.28 23.20 17.46
N LEU A 95 38.01 21.95 17.84
CA LEU A 95 38.60 20.96 18.76
C LEU A 95 38.28 19.53 18.28
N SER A 96 39.20 18.60 18.52
CA SER A 96 39.03 17.12 18.49
C SER A 96 38.89 16.60 19.96
N PRO A 97 38.90 15.29 20.27
CA PRO A 97 38.28 14.08 19.68
C PRO A 97 37.64 13.11 20.73
N SER A 98 37.08 11.99 20.21
CA SER A 98 37.10 10.61 20.76
C SER A 98 36.34 10.24 22.05
N SER A 99 35.50 9.18 21.98
CA SER A 99 35.91 7.84 22.44
C SER A 99 34.94 6.75 21.94
N LEU A 100 35.50 5.78 21.21
CA LEU A 100 34.97 4.44 21.04
C LEU A 100 35.12 3.70 22.37
N ASP A 101 34.13 2.91 22.76
CA ASP A 101 34.39 1.80 23.68
C ASP A 101 33.69 0.54 23.18
N SER A 102 34.50 -0.52 23.10
CA SER A 102 34.16 -1.83 22.61
C SER A 102 33.81 -2.72 23.80
N VAL A 103 32.71 -3.46 23.70
CA VAL A 103 32.49 -4.64 24.56
C VAL A 103 32.27 -5.85 23.66
N VAL A 104 33.34 -6.62 23.55
CA VAL A 104 33.36 -8.01 23.08
C VAL A 104 32.79 -8.88 24.20
N VAL A 105 31.77 -9.70 23.90
CA VAL A 105 31.45 -10.86 24.73
C VAL A 105 31.34 -12.09 23.83
N ALA A 106 32.05 -13.11 24.27
CA ALA A 106 32.44 -14.31 23.56
C ALA A 106 31.32 -15.32 23.34
N GLU A 107 31.52 -16.13 22.31
CA GLU A 107 30.91 -17.43 22.06
C GLU A 107 31.02 -18.36 23.28
N GLN A 108 29.93 -19.05 23.62
CA GLN A 108 29.99 -20.33 24.30
C GLN A 108 29.04 -21.34 23.66
N SER A 109 29.68 -22.27 22.96
CA SER A 109 29.16 -23.54 22.46
C SER A 109 28.65 -24.45 23.58
N ILE A 110 27.49 -25.07 23.40
CA ILE A 110 27.14 -26.32 24.09
C ILE A 110 26.74 -27.37 23.06
N LYS A 111 27.36 -28.55 23.24
CA LYS A 111 27.45 -29.70 22.35
C LYS A 111 26.15 -30.48 22.22
N ASN A 112 26.00 -31.05 21.02
CA ASN A 112 25.14 -32.16 20.65
C ASN A 112 25.21 -33.35 21.60
N GLU A 113 24.06 -33.98 21.87
CA GLU A 113 23.96 -35.43 21.97
C GLU A 113 22.84 -35.94 21.06
N SER A 114 23.19 -36.98 20.31
CA SER A 114 22.42 -37.64 19.26
C SER A 114 22.22 -39.10 19.65
N TYR A 115 20.97 -39.54 19.69
CA TYR A 115 20.48 -40.91 19.48
C TYR A 115 19.01 -40.73 19.09
N GLY A 116 18.39 -41.31 18.08
CA GLY A 116 18.70 -42.33 17.10
C GLY A 116 17.34 -42.75 16.50
N ASN A 117 17.28 -42.89 15.18
CA ASN A 117 16.13 -43.29 14.34
C ASN A 117 15.05 -44.20 14.97
N SER A 118 13.77 -43.91 14.66
CA SER A 118 12.88 -44.89 13.99
C SER A 118 11.65 -44.25 13.35
N SER A 119 11.26 -44.83 12.23
CA SER A 119 10.28 -44.45 11.20
C SER A 119 8.79 -44.48 11.58
N SER A 120 8.04 -43.63 10.87
CA SER A 120 6.70 -43.80 10.27
C SER A 120 5.72 -44.83 10.86
N ALA A 121 4.56 -44.35 11.31
CA ALA A 121 3.25 -44.93 10.94
C ALA A 121 2.09 -44.01 11.37
N ASN A 122 1.15 -43.82 10.44
CA ASN A 122 -0.14 -43.20 10.62
C ASN A 122 -0.90 -43.75 11.85
N SER A 123 -1.52 -42.86 12.62
CA SER A 123 -2.84 -43.13 13.20
C SER A 123 -3.58 -41.81 13.38
N LEU A 124 -4.55 -41.56 12.50
CA LEU A 124 -5.73 -40.77 12.88
C LEU A 124 -6.28 -41.40 14.17
N ASN A 125 -6.56 -40.60 15.20
CA ASN A 125 -7.65 -40.88 16.12
C ASN A 125 -8.10 -39.59 16.82
N CYS A 126 -9.43 -39.46 16.85
CA CYS A 126 -10.24 -38.35 17.32
C CYS A 126 -9.84 -37.86 18.72
N MET A 127 -9.44 -36.60 18.81
CA MET A 127 -9.36 -35.86 20.08
C MET A 127 -10.68 -35.14 20.29
N GLY A 128 -11.33 -35.39 21.44
CA GLY A 128 -12.65 -34.87 21.78
C GLY A 128 -12.68 -33.35 21.95
N SER A 129 -13.84 -32.77 21.65
CA SER A 129 -14.20 -31.35 21.78
C SER A 129 -13.83 -30.73 23.14
N ASP A 130 -13.82 -31.52 24.20
CA ASP A 130 -13.66 -31.03 25.58
C ASP A 130 -12.22 -30.58 25.88
N GLN A 131 -11.22 -31.12 25.17
CA GLN A 131 -9.82 -30.75 25.37
C GLN A 131 -9.44 -29.44 24.65
N GLN A 132 -10.17 -29.05 23.60
CA GLN A 132 -10.00 -27.75 22.92
C GLN A 132 -10.62 -26.60 23.73
N LEU A 133 -11.78 -26.82 24.35
CA LEU A 133 -12.45 -25.85 25.23
C LEU A 133 -11.63 -25.54 26.50
N LEU A 134 -11.05 -26.56 27.13
CA LEU A 134 -10.15 -26.38 28.28
C LEU A 134 -8.86 -25.64 27.89
N ARG A 135 -8.37 -25.81 26.66
CA ARG A 135 -7.21 -25.08 26.13
C ARG A 135 -7.55 -23.63 25.82
N ALA A 136 -8.71 -23.37 25.22
CA ALA A 136 -9.20 -22.02 24.97
C ALA A 136 -9.33 -21.22 26.28
N SER A 137 -10.00 -21.76 27.30
CA SER A 137 -10.14 -21.10 28.62
C SER A 137 -8.82 -20.83 29.34
N ALA A 138 -7.77 -21.64 29.11
CA ALA A 138 -6.45 -21.42 29.71
C ALA A 138 -5.61 -20.36 28.96
N VAL A 139 -5.93 -20.04 27.70
CA VAL A 139 -5.16 -19.10 26.86
C VAL A 139 -5.62 -17.64 27.01
N TRP A 140 -6.87 -17.38 27.41
CA TRP A 140 -7.37 -16.03 27.74
C TRP A 140 -6.95 -15.53 29.14
N ALA A 141 -5.83 -16.00 29.69
CA ALA A 141 -5.39 -15.79 31.08
C ALA A 141 -4.96 -14.34 31.42
N GLY A 142 -5.75 -13.34 31.03
CA GLY A 142 -5.68 -11.96 31.50
C GLY A 142 -6.97 -11.54 32.15
N ASP A 143 -6.87 -11.00 33.36
CA ASP A 143 -7.97 -10.22 33.93
C ASP A 143 -8.04 -8.86 33.21
N PHE A 144 -9.00 -8.71 32.30
CA PHE A 144 -9.21 -7.47 31.55
C PHE A 144 -10.20 -6.51 32.24
N THR A 145 -10.79 -6.87 33.39
CA THR A 145 -11.90 -6.15 34.05
C THR A 145 -11.56 -4.73 34.53
N LYS A 146 -10.28 -4.34 34.47
CA LYS A 146 -9.75 -3.03 34.86
C LYS A 146 -8.97 -2.34 33.74
N THR A 147 -9.09 -2.83 32.52
CA THR A 147 -8.41 -2.26 31.35
C THR A 147 -9.30 -1.25 30.62
N PRO A 148 -8.73 -0.28 29.87
CA PRO A 148 -9.51 0.68 29.10
C PRO A 148 -10.48 -0.01 28.13
N TYR A 149 -11.65 0.58 27.91
CA TYR A 149 -12.59 0.13 26.88
C TYR A 149 -12.03 0.43 25.49
N ILE A 150 -11.95 -0.58 24.62
CA ILE A 150 -11.55 -0.41 23.22
C ILE A 150 -12.75 -0.76 22.33
N PRO A 151 -13.29 0.22 21.58
CA PRO A 151 -14.39 -0.02 20.65
C PRO A 151 -14.01 -1.03 19.55
N VAL A 152 -14.94 -1.93 19.21
CA VAL A 152 -14.79 -2.94 18.16
C VAL A 152 -15.71 -2.63 16.98
N TYR A 153 -15.14 -2.64 15.77
CA TYR A 153 -15.85 -2.38 14.52
C TYR A 153 -15.71 -3.54 13.53
N ALA A 154 -16.80 -3.87 12.84
CA ALA A 154 -16.81 -4.91 11.79
C ALA A 154 -16.89 -4.28 10.39
N SER A 155 -15.98 -4.64 9.48
CA SER A 155 -16.06 -4.16 8.09
C SER A 155 -17.13 -4.92 7.31
N LEU A 156 -18.03 -4.19 6.66
CA LEU A 156 -19.06 -4.81 5.80
C LEU A 156 -18.45 -5.40 4.53
N SER A 157 -19.13 -6.40 3.97
CA SER A 157 -18.67 -7.09 2.75
C SER A 157 -18.52 -6.13 1.57
N MET A 158 -17.49 -6.38 0.76
CA MET A 158 -17.35 -5.74 -0.55
C MET A 158 -18.57 -6.09 -1.41
N GLY A 159 -19.04 -5.14 -2.21
CA GLY A 159 -20.15 -5.35 -3.15
C GLY A 159 -21.56 -5.19 -2.56
N ILE A 160 -21.69 -4.73 -1.31
CA ILE A 160 -22.99 -4.39 -0.71
C ILE A 160 -23.71 -3.28 -1.49
N ILE A 161 -22.95 -2.38 -2.13
CA ILE A 161 -23.44 -1.41 -3.10
C ILE A 161 -22.93 -1.83 -4.49
N ASN A 162 -23.83 -1.94 -5.46
CA ASN A 162 -23.47 -2.27 -6.84
C ASN A 162 -22.92 -1.05 -7.61
N CYS A 163 -22.43 -1.27 -8.83
CA CYS A 163 -21.87 -0.20 -9.67
C CYS A 163 -22.88 0.87 -10.13
N TYR A 164 -24.18 0.67 -9.88
CA TYR A 164 -25.25 1.64 -10.14
C TYR A 164 -25.64 2.43 -8.88
N CYS A 165 -24.86 2.33 -7.81
CA CYS A 165 -25.15 2.93 -6.50
C CYS A 165 -26.46 2.45 -5.89
N GLN A 166 -26.74 1.15 -5.96
CA GLN A 166 -27.90 0.53 -5.34
C GLN A 166 -27.48 -0.49 -4.27
N LEU A 167 -28.21 -0.52 -3.16
CA LEU A 167 -28.01 -1.48 -2.09
C LEU A 167 -28.45 -2.88 -2.54
N VAL A 168 -27.52 -3.83 -2.49
CA VAL A 168 -27.73 -5.24 -2.81
C VAL A 168 -28.22 -5.96 -1.56
N ASP A 169 -29.32 -6.70 -1.70
CA ASP A 169 -29.94 -7.53 -0.65
C ASP A 169 -30.04 -6.85 0.74
N PRO A 170 -30.91 -5.83 0.90
CA PRO A 170 -31.08 -5.13 2.16
C PRO A 170 -31.43 -6.04 3.36
N GLU A 171 -32.10 -7.18 3.11
CA GLU A 171 -32.49 -8.10 4.19
C GLU A 171 -31.31 -8.93 4.69
N ALA A 172 -30.41 -9.36 3.81
CA ALA A 172 -29.15 -9.97 4.22
C ALA A 172 -28.32 -9.00 5.09
N VAL A 173 -28.25 -7.73 4.69
CA VAL A 173 -27.57 -6.68 5.48
C VAL A 173 -28.22 -6.52 6.86
N ARG A 174 -29.55 -6.46 6.93
CA ARG A 174 -30.26 -6.40 8.22
C ARG A 174 -29.97 -7.64 9.09
N ALA A 175 -29.92 -8.82 8.50
CA ALA A 175 -29.61 -10.05 9.24
C ALA A 175 -28.18 -10.02 9.79
N GLU A 176 -27.20 -9.58 8.99
CA GLU A 176 -25.81 -9.39 9.40
C GLU A 176 -25.69 -8.36 10.54
N LEU A 177 -26.33 -7.19 10.40
CA LEU A 177 -26.28 -6.15 11.43
C LEU A 177 -26.98 -6.55 12.74
N ARG A 178 -28.11 -7.27 12.67
CA ARG A 178 -28.75 -7.88 13.87
C ARG A 178 -27.76 -8.75 14.62
N HIS A 179 -27.00 -9.55 13.87
CA HIS A 179 -26.04 -10.47 14.43
C HIS A 179 -24.85 -9.75 15.07
N LEU A 180 -24.23 -8.79 14.36
CA LEU A 180 -23.17 -7.95 14.91
C LEU A 180 -23.61 -7.21 16.18
N LYS A 181 -24.86 -6.75 16.22
CA LYS A 181 -25.41 -6.09 17.41
C LYS A 181 -25.55 -7.04 18.60
N SER A 182 -25.89 -8.32 18.36
CA SER A 182 -25.98 -9.32 19.43
C SER A 182 -24.63 -9.64 20.08
N LEU A 183 -23.53 -9.44 19.35
CA LEU A 183 -22.15 -9.59 19.83
C LEU A 183 -21.63 -8.36 20.58
N ASN A 184 -22.48 -7.35 20.81
CA ASN A 184 -22.12 -6.08 21.42
C ASN A 184 -21.06 -5.26 20.65
N VAL A 185 -20.92 -5.47 19.33
CA VAL A 185 -20.03 -4.66 18.48
C VAL A 185 -20.47 -3.18 18.49
N ASP A 186 -19.50 -2.25 18.53
CA ASP A 186 -19.76 -0.81 18.63
C ASP A 186 -20.25 -0.19 17.32
N GLY A 187 -19.78 -0.73 16.19
CA GLY A 187 -20.07 -0.16 14.89
C GLY A 187 -19.60 -0.99 13.69
N VAL A 188 -19.75 -0.41 12.51
CA VAL A 188 -19.35 -1.01 11.23
C VAL A 188 -18.47 -0.07 10.42
N VAL A 189 -17.58 -0.66 9.61
CA VAL A 189 -16.77 0.07 8.62
C VAL A 189 -17.40 -0.11 7.24
N VAL A 190 -17.58 0.99 6.51
CA VAL A 190 -18.20 1.01 5.18
C VAL A 190 -17.31 1.73 4.17
N ASP A 191 -17.07 1.07 3.04
CA ASP A 191 -16.32 1.66 1.92
C ASP A 191 -17.23 2.47 0.99
N CYS A 192 -16.97 3.77 0.87
CA CYS A 192 -17.64 4.67 -0.06
C CYS A 192 -16.81 4.86 -1.34
N TRP A 193 -17.16 4.14 -2.39
CA TRP A 193 -16.37 4.07 -3.62
C TRP A 193 -16.60 5.29 -4.53
N TRP A 194 -15.53 6.05 -4.80
CA TRP A 194 -15.58 7.19 -5.72
C TRP A 194 -16.13 6.80 -7.10
N GLY A 195 -15.65 5.69 -7.67
CA GLY A 195 -16.09 5.19 -8.97
C GLY A 195 -17.54 4.72 -9.05
N ILE A 196 -18.25 4.61 -7.92
CA ILE A 196 -19.69 4.34 -7.86
C ILE A 196 -20.46 5.65 -7.74
N VAL A 197 -20.04 6.51 -6.81
CA VAL A 197 -20.75 7.75 -6.46
C VAL A 197 -20.65 8.80 -7.57
N GLU A 198 -19.48 8.97 -8.20
CA GLU A 198 -19.24 9.95 -9.27
C GLU A 198 -19.03 9.25 -10.64
N ALA A 199 -19.67 8.10 -10.86
CA ALA A 199 -19.41 7.23 -12.00
C ALA A 199 -19.68 7.88 -13.37
N TRP A 200 -20.76 8.66 -13.47
CA TRP A 200 -21.34 9.04 -14.77
C TRP A 200 -21.00 10.45 -15.21
N THR A 201 -20.93 11.40 -14.28
CA THR A 201 -20.74 12.81 -14.60
C THR A 201 -19.90 13.48 -13.51
N PRO A 202 -18.78 14.12 -13.88
CA PRO A 202 -17.98 14.86 -12.92
C PRO A 202 -18.83 15.85 -12.11
N GLN A 203 -18.60 15.88 -10.81
CA GLN A 203 -19.30 16.68 -9.81
C GLN A 203 -20.79 16.40 -9.64
N LYS A 204 -21.29 15.28 -10.18
CA LYS A 204 -22.64 14.78 -9.87
C LYS A 204 -22.51 13.47 -9.09
N TYR A 205 -22.82 13.57 -7.80
CA TYR A 205 -22.72 12.47 -6.85
C TYR A 205 -24.07 11.79 -6.69
N GLU A 206 -24.10 10.48 -6.89
CA GLU A 206 -25.23 9.63 -6.59
C GLU A 206 -24.98 8.90 -5.26
N TRP A 207 -25.90 9.06 -4.32
CA TRP A 207 -25.75 8.58 -2.95
C TRP A 207 -26.88 7.64 -2.50
N SER A 208 -27.87 7.36 -3.35
CA SER A 208 -29.08 6.60 -2.99
C SER A 208 -28.79 5.27 -2.28
N GLY A 209 -27.99 4.38 -2.86
CA GLY A 209 -27.65 3.11 -2.21
C GLY A 209 -26.94 3.25 -0.86
N TYR A 210 -26.05 4.24 -0.72
CA TYR A 210 -25.40 4.54 0.56
C TYR A 210 -26.37 5.14 1.59
N ARG A 211 -27.32 5.96 1.13
CA ARG A 211 -28.38 6.52 1.98
C ARG A 211 -29.27 5.42 2.55
N ASP A 212 -29.64 4.45 1.72
CA ASP A 212 -30.42 3.28 2.17
C ASP A 212 -29.62 2.44 3.18
N LEU A 213 -28.34 2.17 2.89
CA LEU A 213 -27.44 1.43 3.78
C LEU A 213 -27.28 2.10 5.14
N PHE A 214 -26.96 3.40 5.17
CA PHE A 214 -26.81 4.13 6.43
C PHE A 214 -28.14 4.29 7.16
N GLY A 215 -29.27 4.35 6.45
CA GLY A 215 -30.60 4.29 7.04
C GLY A 215 -30.80 2.99 7.84
N ILE A 216 -30.44 1.85 7.24
CA ILE A 216 -30.50 0.55 7.92
C ILE A 216 -29.54 0.49 9.12
N ILE A 217 -28.29 0.93 8.97
CA ILE A 217 -27.31 0.91 10.07
C ILE A 217 -27.80 1.77 11.26
N LYS A 218 -28.44 2.90 10.98
CA LYS A 218 -29.06 3.77 11.98
C LYS A 218 -30.16 3.06 12.78
N GLU A 219 -30.97 2.21 12.14
CA GLU A 219 -32.01 1.40 12.83
C GLU A 219 -31.40 0.54 13.95
N PHE A 220 -30.18 0.03 13.76
CA PHE A 220 -29.48 -0.83 14.72
C PHE A 220 -28.63 -0.07 15.75
N LYS A 221 -28.59 1.27 15.70
CA LYS A 221 -27.79 2.12 16.61
C LYS A 221 -26.32 1.68 16.67
N LEU A 222 -25.75 1.38 15.51
CA LEU A 222 -24.33 1.06 15.34
C LEU A 222 -23.60 2.30 14.81
N LYS A 223 -22.41 2.57 15.33
CA LYS A 223 -21.56 3.66 14.82
C LYS A 223 -20.98 3.28 13.45
N VAL A 224 -20.63 4.29 12.65
CA VAL A 224 -20.07 4.09 11.30
C VAL A 224 -18.65 4.66 11.23
N GLN A 225 -17.74 3.92 10.59
CA GLN A 225 -16.49 4.46 10.04
C GLN A 225 -16.56 4.42 8.51
N VAL A 226 -16.14 5.49 7.84
CA VAL A 226 -16.28 5.61 6.37
C VAL A 226 -14.93 5.86 5.70
N TYR A 227 -14.61 5.12 4.63
CA TYR A 227 -13.44 5.37 3.77
C TYR A 227 -13.80 6.31 2.60
N PHE A 228 -13.04 7.39 2.33
CA PHE A 228 -13.47 8.37 1.31
C PHE A 228 -12.46 9.30 0.59
N ASP A 229 -12.77 9.61 -0.69
CA ASP A 229 -11.99 10.46 -1.61
C ASP A 229 -12.75 11.65 -2.28
N PHE A 230 -13.89 12.13 -1.77
CA PHE A 230 -14.49 13.42 -2.23
C PHE A 230 -15.11 14.25 -1.08
N MET A 231 -14.30 14.53 -0.07
CA MET A 231 -14.66 14.89 1.30
C MET A 231 -15.87 15.84 1.48
N ARG A 232 -15.95 16.91 0.68
CA ARG A 232 -17.00 17.94 0.83
C ARG A 232 -18.41 17.45 0.48
N SER A 233 -18.57 16.64 -0.57
CA SER A 233 -19.89 16.16 -0.98
C SER A 233 -20.49 15.24 0.08
N PHE A 234 -19.67 14.33 0.61
CA PHE A 234 -20.06 13.44 1.70
C PHE A 234 -20.43 14.21 2.97
N HIS A 235 -19.61 15.19 3.37
CA HIS A 235 -19.92 15.99 4.56
C HIS A 235 -21.28 16.69 4.45
N MET A 236 -21.61 17.23 3.28
CA MET A 236 -22.90 17.89 3.04
C MET A 236 -24.07 16.90 3.02
N GLU A 237 -23.91 15.74 2.38
CA GLU A 237 -24.96 14.72 2.25
C GLU A 237 -25.28 14.05 3.61
N PHE A 238 -24.25 13.70 4.39
CA PHE A 238 -24.38 12.95 5.64
C PHE A 238 -24.15 13.80 6.89
N ARG A 239 -24.39 15.11 6.77
CA ARG A 239 -24.24 16.07 7.86
C ARG A 239 -25.06 15.68 9.08
N SER A 240 -26.31 15.26 8.89
CA SER A 240 -27.19 14.84 9.98
C SER A 240 -26.65 13.64 10.75
N LEU A 241 -26.06 12.65 10.05
CA LEU A 241 -25.43 11.49 10.69
C LEU A 241 -24.19 11.89 11.49
N SER A 242 -23.46 12.91 11.02
CA SER A 242 -22.31 13.47 11.74
C SER A 242 -22.75 14.23 13.00
N GLU A 243 -23.76 15.10 12.88
CA GLU A 243 -24.32 15.89 13.99
C GLU A 243 -25.00 15.01 15.06
N GLU A 244 -25.62 13.91 14.65
CA GLU A 244 -26.18 12.90 15.57
C GLU A 244 -25.11 11.99 16.20
N GLY A 245 -23.83 12.13 15.82
CA GLY A 245 -22.71 11.34 16.36
C GLY A 245 -22.66 9.90 15.87
N LEU A 246 -23.35 9.57 14.77
CA LEU A 246 -23.36 8.22 14.20
C LEU A 246 -22.06 7.93 13.44
N ILE A 247 -21.49 8.92 12.74
CA ILE A 247 -20.19 8.81 12.10
C ILE A 247 -19.11 9.01 13.17
N SER A 248 -18.42 7.92 13.52
CA SER A 248 -17.40 7.91 14.57
C SER A 248 -16.03 8.35 14.07
N ALA A 249 -15.69 8.02 12.83
CA ALA A 249 -14.44 8.41 12.20
C ALA A 249 -14.53 8.32 10.67
N ILE A 250 -13.65 9.03 9.98
CA ILE A 250 -13.53 9.06 8.52
C ILE A 250 -12.12 8.64 8.15
N GLU A 251 -11.99 7.50 7.47
CA GLU A 251 -10.75 7.03 6.89
C GLU A 251 -10.51 7.69 5.53
N VAL A 252 -9.36 8.33 5.37
CA VAL A 252 -9.01 9.05 4.14
C VAL A 252 -8.06 8.22 3.31
N GLY A 253 -8.42 7.99 2.06
CA GLY A 253 -7.59 7.32 1.06
C GLY A 253 -6.37 8.12 0.67
N LEU A 254 -5.19 7.49 0.73
CA LEU A 254 -3.91 8.16 0.42
C LEU A 254 -3.07 7.42 -0.63
N GLY A 255 -3.67 6.45 -1.32
CA GLY A 255 -2.97 5.63 -2.29
C GLY A 255 -3.72 4.36 -2.69
N ALA A 256 -2.98 3.41 -3.27
CA ALA A 256 -3.55 2.13 -3.70
C ALA A 256 -4.10 1.35 -2.50
N SER A 257 -5.28 0.74 -2.67
CA SER A 257 -6.02 0.09 -1.57
C SER A 257 -6.36 1.01 -0.40
N GLY A 258 -6.28 2.33 -0.60
CA GLY A 258 -6.52 3.34 0.41
C GLY A 258 -5.41 3.53 1.44
N GLU A 259 -4.28 2.89 1.22
CA GLU A 259 -3.12 2.98 2.09
C GLU A 259 -2.23 4.16 1.71
N LEU A 260 -1.56 4.73 2.70
CA LEU A 260 -0.50 5.72 2.50
C LEU A 260 0.73 5.02 1.87
N ARG A 261 0.76 4.92 0.53
CA ARG A 261 1.91 4.40 -0.23
C ARG A 261 1.78 4.63 -1.73
N TYR A 262 2.91 4.42 -2.41
CA TYR A 262 2.93 4.16 -3.84
C TYR A 262 2.41 2.75 -4.20
N PRO A 263 1.88 2.55 -5.42
CA PRO A 263 1.47 1.25 -5.93
C PRO A 263 2.68 0.41 -6.41
N SER A 264 3.65 0.15 -5.53
CA SER A 264 4.93 -0.50 -5.87
C SER A 264 4.85 -2.01 -6.13
N CYS A 265 3.78 -2.67 -5.66
CA CYS A 265 3.56 -4.12 -5.75
C CYS A 265 2.23 -4.49 -6.46
N PRO A 266 1.99 -4.07 -7.71
CA PRO A 266 0.72 -4.31 -8.39
C PRO A 266 0.64 -5.74 -8.96
N GLU A 267 -0.19 -6.61 -8.36
CA GLU A 267 -0.39 -7.99 -8.83
C GLU A 267 -0.82 -8.08 -10.30
N LYS A 268 -1.60 -7.09 -10.76
CA LYS A 268 -2.09 -6.98 -12.15
C LYS A 268 -0.96 -6.76 -13.16
N MET A 269 0.17 -6.20 -12.75
CA MET A 269 1.36 -6.03 -13.59
C MET A 269 2.38 -7.16 -13.41
N GLY A 270 1.98 -8.27 -12.78
CA GLY A 270 2.83 -9.44 -12.63
C GLY A 270 3.74 -9.45 -11.42
N TRP A 271 3.59 -8.50 -10.48
CA TRP A 271 4.23 -8.62 -9.17
C TRP A 271 3.72 -9.86 -8.43
N ARG A 272 4.63 -10.53 -7.74
CA ARG A 272 4.36 -11.69 -6.90
C ARG A 272 5.17 -11.56 -5.62
N TYR A 273 4.55 -11.90 -4.50
CA TYR A 273 5.25 -12.00 -3.24
C TYR A 273 6.39 -13.04 -3.32
N PRO A 274 7.58 -12.79 -2.75
CA PRO A 274 8.01 -11.59 -2.01
C PRO A 274 8.83 -10.59 -2.85
N GLY A 275 8.47 -10.27 -4.09
CA GLY A 275 9.24 -9.34 -4.92
C GLY A 275 9.46 -7.95 -4.30
N ILE A 276 10.62 -7.33 -4.54
CA ILE A 276 10.96 -5.99 -4.00
C ILE A 276 10.05 -4.84 -4.47
N GLY A 277 9.28 -5.03 -5.54
CA GLY A 277 8.47 -3.97 -6.15
C GLY A 277 9.30 -3.04 -7.04
N GLU A 278 8.68 -1.95 -7.51
CA GLU A 278 9.36 -0.92 -8.32
C GLU A 278 8.97 0.49 -7.90
N PHE A 279 9.90 1.44 -8.05
CA PHE A 279 9.63 2.87 -7.85
C PHE A 279 8.57 3.37 -8.83
N GLN A 280 7.53 4.04 -8.33
CA GLN A 280 6.39 4.52 -9.12
C GLN A 280 6.47 6.03 -9.38
N CYS A 281 7.56 6.48 -10.02
CA CYS A 281 7.86 7.91 -10.21
C CYS A 281 8.14 8.32 -11.65
N TYR A 282 7.73 7.51 -12.62
CA TYR A 282 8.09 7.68 -14.03
C TYR A 282 7.07 8.47 -14.85
N ASP A 283 5.99 8.96 -14.23
CA ASP A 283 5.08 9.87 -14.93
C ASP A 283 5.75 11.24 -15.16
N ARG A 284 5.26 11.96 -16.16
CA ARG A 284 5.85 13.25 -16.61
C ARG A 284 5.91 14.31 -15.50
N TYR A 285 5.02 14.28 -14.52
CA TYR A 285 4.96 15.29 -13.47
C TYR A 285 6.00 15.00 -12.39
N MET A 286 6.09 13.75 -11.92
CA MET A 286 7.15 13.34 -10.99
C MET A 286 8.53 13.49 -11.61
N GLN A 287 8.72 13.12 -12.88
CA GLN A 287 10.00 13.32 -13.56
C GLN A 287 10.39 14.80 -13.68
N LYS A 288 9.43 15.69 -13.94
CA LYS A 288 9.66 17.14 -13.95
C LYS A 288 10.06 17.65 -12.55
N ASN A 289 9.40 17.16 -11.51
CA ASN A 289 9.71 17.52 -10.13
C ASN A 289 11.11 17.00 -9.72
N LEU A 290 11.44 15.75 -10.02
CA LEU A 290 12.76 15.16 -9.78
C LEU A 290 13.87 15.97 -10.45
N ARG A 291 13.66 16.37 -11.72
CA ARG A 291 14.60 17.20 -12.45
C ARG A 291 14.84 18.55 -11.77
N GLN A 292 13.78 19.19 -11.26
CA GLN A 292 13.91 20.45 -10.52
C GLN A 292 14.66 20.26 -9.20
N SER A 293 14.37 19.18 -8.47
CA SER A 293 15.05 18.83 -7.22
C SER A 293 16.54 18.56 -7.45
N ALA A 294 16.89 17.84 -8.52
CA ALA A 294 18.27 17.55 -8.91
C ALA A 294 19.01 18.84 -9.35
N LEU A 295 18.35 19.72 -10.11
CA LEU A 295 18.90 21.02 -10.50
C LEU A 295 19.21 21.90 -9.28
N THR A 296 18.32 21.92 -8.30
CA THR A 296 18.48 22.71 -7.06
C THR A 296 19.69 22.25 -6.23
N ARG A 297 20.02 20.96 -6.27
CA ARG A 297 21.25 20.42 -5.64
C ARG A 297 22.50 20.56 -6.50
N GLY A 298 22.41 21.09 -7.73
CA GLY A 298 23.54 21.21 -8.64
C GLY A 298 23.95 19.91 -9.34
N HIS A 299 23.13 18.85 -9.25
CA HIS A 299 23.44 17.53 -9.77
C HIS A 299 22.39 17.08 -10.80
N LEU A 300 22.28 17.76 -11.94
CA LEU A 300 21.26 17.48 -12.96
C LEU A 300 21.30 16.02 -13.46
N PHE A 301 22.45 15.36 -13.42
CA PHE A 301 22.58 13.95 -13.78
C PHE A 301 21.88 12.99 -12.79
N TRP A 302 21.44 13.46 -11.62
CA TRP A 302 20.59 12.72 -10.68
C TRP A 302 19.09 12.83 -11.01
N ALA A 303 18.70 13.51 -12.10
CA ALA A 303 17.31 13.73 -12.50
C ALA A 303 16.64 12.48 -13.13
N ARG A 304 16.83 11.30 -12.55
CA ARG A 304 16.27 10.02 -13.02
C ARG A 304 16.05 9.06 -11.85
N GLY A 305 15.25 8.03 -12.04
CA GLY A 305 15.18 6.90 -11.12
C GLY A 305 16.44 6.02 -11.21
N PRO A 306 16.73 5.19 -10.19
CA PRO A 306 17.86 4.27 -10.21
C PRO A 306 17.71 3.23 -11.32
N ASP A 307 18.78 3.04 -12.10
CA ASP A 307 18.85 2.13 -13.25
C ASP A 307 19.20 0.69 -12.85
N ASN A 308 19.74 0.49 -11.65
CA ASN A 308 20.15 -0.79 -11.08
C ASN A 308 19.23 -1.29 -9.95
N ALA A 309 18.00 -0.76 -9.87
CA ALA A 309 17.01 -1.16 -8.86
C ALA A 309 16.30 -2.49 -9.15
N GLY A 310 16.56 -3.12 -10.30
CA GLY A 310 15.89 -4.36 -10.69
C GLY A 310 14.45 -4.12 -11.16
N TYR A 311 13.60 -5.12 -11.00
CA TYR A 311 12.19 -5.12 -11.41
C TYR A 311 11.31 -5.71 -10.31
N TYR A 312 9.98 -5.71 -10.51
CA TYR A 312 8.98 -6.09 -9.50
C TYR A 312 9.33 -7.32 -8.65
N ASN A 313 9.85 -8.38 -9.28
CA ASN A 313 10.10 -9.68 -8.64
C ASN A 313 11.58 -9.98 -8.38
N SER A 314 12.47 -8.99 -8.54
CA SER A 314 13.88 -9.14 -8.14
C SER A 314 14.00 -9.37 -6.63
N ARG A 315 15.09 -10.01 -6.19
CA ARG A 315 15.45 -10.10 -4.78
C ARG A 315 16.37 -8.94 -4.39
N SER A 316 16.31 -8.48 -3.15
CA SER A 316 17.11 -7.33 -2.67
C SER A 316 18.60 -7.48 -3.01
N HIS A 317 19.18 -8.65 -2.71
CA HIS A 317 20.60 -8.94 -2.90
C HIS A 317 21.03 -9.12 -4.37
N GLU A 318 20.10 -9.26 -5.31
CA GLU A 318 20.38 -9.43 -6.74
C GLU A 318 20.51 -8.08 -7.48
N THR A 319 20.14 -6.98 -6.83
CA THR A 319 20.13 -5.64 -7.42
C THR A 319 21.34 -4.84 -7.00
N GLY A 320 21.89 -4.00 -7.88
CA GLY A 320 22.98 -3.09 -7.52
C GLY A 320 22.52 -1.97 -6.57
N PHE A 321 21.23 -1.63 -6.61
CA PHE A 321 20.69 -0.59 -5.75
C PHE A 321 20.41 -1.05 -4.32
N PHE A 322 19.78 -2.22 -4.13
CA PHE A 322 19.28 -2.67 -2.82
C PHE A 322 20.14 -3.74 -2.14
N CYS A 323 21.22 -4.23 -2.75
CA CYS A 323 22.15 -5.15 -2.09
C CYS A 323 22.85 -4.50 -0.90
N ASP A 324 23.46 -5.30 -0.03
CA ASP A 324 24.21 -4.78 1.12
C ASP A 324 25.37 -3.89 0.65
N GLY A 325 25.41 -2.65 1.13
CA GLY A 325 26.35 -1.63 0.64
C GLY A 325 26.04 -1.06 -0.75
N GLY A 326 24.86 -1.36 -1.30
CA GLY A 326 24.41 -0.90 -2.61
C GLY A 326 24.09 0.59 -2.69
N ASP A 327 23.66 1.03 -3.88
CA ASP A 327 23.50 2.45 -4.19
C ASP A 327 22.41 3.16 -3.38
N TYR A 328 21.51 2.45 -2.70
CA TYR A 328 20.52 3.04 -1.78
C TYR A 328 21.19 3.90 -0.68
N ASP A 329 22.39 3.54 -0.25
CA ASP A 329 23.19 4.30 0.73
C ASP A 329 24.24 5.21 0.06
N SER A 330 24.27 5.33 -1.27
CA SER A 330 25.13 6.30 -1.96
C SER A 330 24.60 7.74 -1.81
N TYR A 331 25.41 8.75 -2.16
CA TYR A 331 24.93 10.15 -2.21
C TYR A 331 23.70 10.32 -3.13
N TYR A 332 23.69 9.60 -4.26
CA TYR A 332 22.57 9.59 -5.18
C TYR A 332 21.35 8.88 -4.59
N GLY A 333 21.53 7.69 -3.99
CA GLY A 333 20.45 6.94 -3.36
C GLY A 333 19.79 7.71 -2.23
N ARG A 334 20.58 8.30 -1.32
CA ARG A 334 20.06 9.18 -0.26
C ARG A 334 19.30 10.38 -0.84
N PHE A 335 19.79 10.99 -1.91
CA PHE A 335 19.07 12.07 -2.59
C PHE A 335 17.72 11.60 -3.14
N PHE A 336 17.73 10.52 -3.92
CA PHE A 336 16.55 9.99 -4.59
C PHE A 336 15.49 9.51 -3.58
N LEU A 337 15.89 8.77 -2.54
CA LEU A 337 14.98 8.24 -1.52
C LEU A 337 14.40 9.34 -0.62
N ASN A 338 15.18 10.37 -0.27
CA ASN A 338 14.65 11.55 0.43
C ASN A 338 13.63 12.29 -0.44
N TRP A 339 13.92 12.46 -1.73
CA TRP A 339 12.97 13.08 -2.66
C TRP A 339 11.70 12.23 -2.79
N TYR A 340 11.83 10.94 -3.05
CA TYR A 340 10.70 10.04 -3.30
C TYR A 340 9.76 9.92 -2.09
N SER A 341 10.31 9.69 -0.89
CA SER A 341 9.54 9.69 0.35
C SER A 341 8.98 11.07 0.70
N GLY A 342 9.72 12.15 0.41
CA GLY A 342 9.27 13.53 0.62
C GLY A 342 8.05 13.89 -0.22
N ILE A 343 8.01 13.50 -1.49
CA ILE A 343 6.83 13.74 -2.35
C ILE A 343 5.59 13.03 -1.83
N LEU A 344 5.73 11.82 -1.28
CA LEU A 344 4.62 11.12 -0.65
C LEU A 344 4.12 11.86 0.60
N ILE A 345 5.03 12.31 1.47
CA ILE A 345 4.67 13.08 2.68
C ILE A 345 3.97 14.39 2.31
N ASP A 346 4.49 15.14 1.33
CA ASP A 346 3.90 16.39 0.85
C ASP A 346 2.49 16.18 0.25
N HIS A 347 2.31 15.10 -0.51
CA HIS A 347 1.00 14.71 -1.04
C HIS A 347 0.00 14.47 0.08
N VAL A 348 0.39 13.69 1.09
CA VAL A 348 -0.47 13.37 2.22
C VAL A 348 -0.80 14.62 3.04
N ASP A 349 0.17 15.48 3.31
CA ASP A 349 -0.04 16.74 4.04
C ASP A 349 -1.10 17.62 3.35
N GLN A 350 -1.07 17.68 2.01
CA GLN A 350 -2.05 18.44 1.21
C GLN A 350 -3.45 17.82 1.29
N VAL A 351 -3.57 16.51 1.11
CA VAL A 351 -4.87 15.81 1.16
C VAL A 351 -5.49 15.93 2.56
N LEU A 352 -4.69 15.74 3.61
CA LEU A 352 -5.17 15.82 4.99
C LEU A 352 -5.51 17.26 5.41
N SER A 353 -4.83 18.27 4.87
CA SER A 353 -5.22 19.68 5.08
C SER A 353 -6.63 19.94 4.54
N LEU A 354 -6.98 19.38 3.38
CA LEU A 354 -8.32 19.49 2.80
C LEU A 354 -9.35 18.66 3.58
N ALA A 355 -8.97 17.47 4.05
CA ALA A 355 -9.81 16.60 4.87
C ALA A 355 -10.20 17.25 6.19
N THR A 356 -9.21 17.79 6.89
CA THR A 356 -9.40 18.49 8.17
C THR A 356 -10.32 19.69 8.00
N LEU A 357 -10.19 20.43 6.90
CA LEU A 357 -11.11 21.54 6.60
C LEU A 357 -12.54 21.07 6.26
N ALA A 358 -12.67 19.94 5.57
CA ALA A 358 -13.97 19.42 5.13
C ALA A 358 -14.75 18.75 6.25
N PHE A 359 -14.05 18.20 7.26
CA PHE A 359 -14.60 17.39 8.34
C PHE A 359 -14.30 17.98 9.71
N ASP A 360 -14.46 19.29 9.86
CA ASP A 360 -14.19 19.99 11.11
C ASP A 360 -14.89 19.29 12.30
N GLY A 361 -14.09 18.83 13.28
CA GLY A 361 -14.54 18.10 14.46
C GLY A 361 -14.70 16.58 14.33
N ALA A 362 -14.60 15.98 13.14
CA ALA A 362 -14.64 14.53 12.99
C ALA A 362 -13.23 13.91 13.12
N ALA A 363 -13.15 12.71 13.70
CA ALA A 363 -11.89 11.97 13.76
C ALA A 363 -11.48 11.48 12.37
N ILE A 364 -10.26 11.80 11.95
CA ILE A 364 -9.70 11.34 10.67
C ILE A 364 -8.75 10.18 10.92
N VAL A 365 -8.91 9.12 10.14
CA VAL A 365 -8.13 7.89 10.20
C VAL A 365 -7.29 7.78 8.93
N VAL A 366 -6.04 7.37 9.07
CA VAL A 366 -5.15 7.08 7.95
C VAL A 366 -4.59 5.68 8.09
N LYS A 367 -4.71 4.90 7.02
CA LYS A 367 -4.22 3.54 6.95
C LYS A 367 -2.77 3.47 6.48
N ILE A 368 -1.92 2.82 7.28
CA ILE A 368 -0.53 2.55 6.92
C ILE A 368 -0.39 1.10 6.44
N PRO A 369 0.30 0.84 5.32
CA PRO A 369 0.51 -0.52 4.82
C PRO A 369 1.49 -1.28 5.71
N SER A 370 1.31 -2.60 5.79
CA SER A 370 2.24 -3.49 6.49
C SER A 370 3.12 -4.23 5.47
N ILE A 371 4.30 -3.66 5.21
CA ILE A 371 5.27 -4.12 4.21
C ILE A 371 6.41 -4.82 4.94
N TYR A 372 6.17 -6.07 5.32
CA TYR A 372 7.03 -6.81 6.23
C TYR A 372 8.11 -7.65 5.55
N TRP A 373 8.03 -7.86 4.23
CA TRP A 373 9.04 -8.61 3.48
C TRP A 373 10.24 -7.72 3.12
N TRP A 374 11.42 -8.33 3.08
CA TRP A 374 12.73 -7.67 3.05
C TRP A 374 13.05 -6.78 4.25
N TYR A 375 12.22 -6.77 5.29
CA TYR A 375 12.47 -5.98 6.50
C TYR A 375 13.76 -6.38 7.24
N ARG A 376 14.22 -7.64 7.08
CA ARG A 376 15.49 -8.11 7.66
C ARG A 376 16.73 -7.83 6.80
N THR A 377 16.60 -7.16 5.65
CA THR A 377 17.76 -6.74 4.85
C THR A 377 18.19 -5.34 5.23
N ALA A 378 19.44 -4.94 4.98
CA ALA A 378 19.92 -3.61 5.35
C ALA A 378 19.14 -2.47 4.65
N SER A 379 18.66 -2.73 3.43
CA SER A 379 18.01 -1.76 2.56
C SER A 379 16.50 -1.64 2.75
N HIS A 380 15.82 -2.65 3.29
CA HIS A 380 14.35 -2.66 3.41
C HIS A 380 13.66 -2.39 2.06
N ALA A 381 14.10 -3.08 1.00
CA ALA A 381 13.81 -2.74 -0.39
C ALA A 381 12.32 -2.49 -0.71
N ALA A 382 11.41 -3.32 -0.18
CA ALA A 382 9.97 -3.15 -0.42
C ALA A 382 9.37 -1.91 0.25
N GLU A 383 9.88 -1.52 1.43
CA GLU A 383 9.48 -0.27 2.08
C GLU A 383 9.96 0.93 1.27
N LEU A 384 11.21 0.88 0.77
CA LEU A 384 11.77 1.94 -0.07
C LEU A 384 10.96 2.17 -1.35
N THR A 385 10.61 1.09 -2.06
CA THR A 385 9.81 1.21 -3.30
C THR A 385 8.38 1.66 -3.03
N ALA A 386 7.82 1.35 -1.86
CA ALA A 386 6.50 1.84 -1.45
C ALA A 386 6.48 3.31 -0.97
N GLY A 387 7.65 3.91 -0.75
CA GLY A 387 7.83 5.31 -0.37
C GLY A 387 8.25 5.55 1.08
N PHE A 388 8.48 4.49 1.86
CA PHE A 388 8.99 4.57 3.23
C PHE A 388 10.51 4.46 3.20
N TYR A 389 11.21 5.58 3.40
CA TYR A 389 12.67 5.58 3.42
C TYR A 389 13.20 5.07 4.78
N ASN A 390 13.03 3.77 5.04
CA ASN A 390 13.27 3.10 6.33
C ASN A 390 14.41 2.04 6.29
N PRO A 391 15.64 2.36 5.83
CA PRO A 391 16.76 1.42 5.96
C PRO A 391 17.14 1.23 7.45
N THR A 392 17.88 0.18 7.76
CA THR A 392 18.29 -0.17 9.14
C THR A 392 18.93 0.95 9.98
N ASN A 393 19.54 1.95 9.33
CA ASN A 393 20.20 3.08 9.99
C ASN A 393 19.33 4.36 10.10
N ARG A 394 18.03 4.30 9.74
CA ARG A 394 17.13 5.45 9.71
C ARG A 394 15.67 5.02 9.94
N ASP A 395 15.02 5.65 10.91
CA ASP A 395 13.56 5.55 11.05
C ASP A 395 12.85 6.32 9.92
N GLY A 396 12.29 5.58 8.97
CA GLY A 396 11.52 6.12 7.85
C GLY A 396 10.08 6.49 8.20
N TYR A 397 9.56 6.04 9.34
CA TYR A 397 8.19 6.29 9.79
C TYR A 397 8.07 7.60 10.58
N SER A 398 9.08 7.97 11.37
CA SER A 398 9.07 9.22 12.16
C SER A 398 8.67 10.48 11.36
N PRO A 399 9.23 10.77 10.17
CA PRO A 399 8.81 11.94 9.38
C PRO A 399 7.33 11.90 8.97
N VAL A 400 6.82 10.72 8.65
CA VAL A 400 5.41 10.50 8.31
C VAL A 400 4.55 10.77 9.54
N PHE A 401 4.91 10.21 10.70
CA PHE A 401 4.14 10.35 11.94
C PHE A 401 4.14 11.77 12.49
N ARG A 402 5.25 12.50 12.35
CA ARG A 402 5.28 13.94 12.64
C ARG A 402 4.26 14.71 11.79
N MET A 403 4.16 14.39 10.51
CA MET A 403 3.17 15.00 9.61
C MET A 403 1.75 14.56 9.96
N LEU A 404 1.49 13.29 10.26
CA LEU A 404 0.16 12.83 10.69
C LEU A 404 -0.27 13.48 12.01
N LYS A 405 0.68 13.72 12.93
CA LYS A 405 0.40 14.36 14.22
C LYS A 405 -0.05 15.81 14.05
N LYS A 406 0.50 16.53 13.07
CA LYS A 406 0.08 17.90 12.71
C LYS A 406 -1.43 17.98 12.40
N HIS A 407 -2.00 16.92 11.81
CA HIS A 407 -3.42 16.84 11.45
C HIS A 407 -4.28 16.08 12.48
N SER A 408 -3.74 15.75 13.65
CA SER A 408 -4.44 15.00 14.72
C SER A 408 -5.05 13.68 14.24
N ILE A 409 -4.32 12.97 13.39
CA ILE A 409 -4.78 11.73 12.76
C ILE A 409 -4.74 10.55 13.73
N ILE A 410 -5.71 9.65 13.58
CA ILE A 410 -5.66 8.29 14.12
C ILE A 410 -4.97 7.39 13.09
N LEU A 411 -3.82 6.82 13.45
CA LEU A 411 -3.11 5.86 12.61
C LEU A 411 -3.82 4.50 12.67
N LYS A 412 -4.15 3.91 11.52
CA LYS A 412 -4.68 2.54 11.41
C LYS A 412 -3.61 1.62 10.87
N VAL A 413 -3.12 0.72 11.73
CA VAL A 413 -2.09 -0.28 11.42
C VAL A 413 -2.77 -1.57 11.01
N VAL A 414 -2.38 -2.15 9.88
CA VAL A 414 -2.88 -3.46 9.45
C VAL A 414 -2.01 -4.55 10.05
N CYS A 415 -2.59 -5.40 10.89
CA CYS A 415 -1.95 -6.58 11.42
C CYS A 415 -2.35 -7.82 10.61
N TYR A 416 -1.36 -8.57 10.14
CA TYR A 416 -1.58 -9.85 9.48
C TYR A 416 -1.36 -10.99 10.49
N GLY A 417 -2.26 -11.99 10.47
CA GLY A 417 -2.17 -13.16 11.34
C GLY A 417 -1.01 -14.09 10.97
N PRO A 418 -0.76 -15.12 11.80
CA PRO A 418 0.33 -16.07 11.59
C PRO A 418 0.23 -16.87 10.27
N GLU A 419 -0.93 -16.89 9.62
CA GLU A 419 -1.07 -17.41 8.26
C GLU A 419 -0.20 -16.68 7.22
N PHE A 420 0.27 -15.46 7.52
CA PHE A 420 1.23 -14.69 6.71
C PHE A 420 2.68 -14.75 7.24
N THR A 421 2.90 -15.25 8.47
CA THR A 421 4.26 -15.41 9.05
C THR A 421 4.90 -16.74 8.65
N VAL A 422 4.11 -17.76 8.30
CA VAL A 422 4.63 -19.09 7.94
C VAL A 422 4.80 -19.23 6.43
N GLN A 423 5.92 -18.72 5.92
CA GLN A 423 6.56 -19.34 4.75
C GLN A 423 7.96 -19.79 5.17
N GLU A 424 8.09 -21.10 5.39
CA GLU A 424 9.29 -21.80 5.92
C GLU A 424 10.56 -21.62 5.07
N ASN A 425 10.49 -20.98 3.90
CA ASN A 425 11.61 -20.94 2.96
C ASN A 425 12.64 -19.85 3.23
N GLY A 426 12.44 -18.92 4.17
CA GLY A 426 13.41 -17.86 4.52
C GLY A 426 13.74 -16.84 3.41
N GLU A 427 13.25 -17.05 2.18
CA GLU A 427 13.58 -16.25 0.99
C GLU A 427 13.02 -14.82 1.04
N ALA A 428 11.99 -14.57 1.86
CA ALA A 428 11.33 -13.27 1.95
C ALA A 428 12.01 -12.30 2.92
N PHE A 429 12.92 -12.77 3.79
CA PHE A 429 13.55 -11.95 4.85
C PHE A 429 12.52 -11.11 5.62
N ALA A 430 11.37 -11.75 5.92
CA ALA A 430 10.20 -11.11 6.47
C ALA A 430 10.30 -10.94 8.00
N ASP A 431 9.77 -9.83 8.52
CA ASP A 431 9.61 -9.62 9.96
C ASP A 431 8.36 -8.76 10.30
N PRO A 432 7.15 -9.35 10.21
CA PRO A 432 5.93 -8.60 10.51
C PRO A 432 5.82 -8.18 11.98
N GLU A 433 6.36 -8.97 12.92
CA GLU A 433 6.36 -8.62 14.35
C GLU A 433 7.28 -7.43 14.63
N GLY A 434 8.50 -7.44 14.07
CA GLY A 434 9.44 -6.33 14.15
C GLY A 434 8.88 -5.05 13.52
N LEU A 435 8.25 -5.17 12.35
CA LEU A 435 7.59 -4.04 11.68
C LEU A 435 6.44 -3.47 12.53
N THR A 436 5.51 -4.32 13.00
CA THR A 436 4.40 -3.88 13.85
C THR A 436 4.93 -3.20 15.10
N TRP A 437 5.97 -3.76 15.74
CA TRP A 437 6.60 -3.15 16.90
C TRP A 437 7.18 -1.77 16.57
N GLN A 438 7.95 -1.62 15.48
CA GLN A 438 8.53 -0.33 15.08
C GLN A 438 7.43 0.72 14.84
N VAL A 439 6.43 0.38 14.02
CA VAL A 439 5.35 1.30 13.62
C VAL A 439 4.53 1.74 14.83
N MET A 440 4.14 0.81 15.71
CA MET A 440 3.33 1.10 16.89
C MET A 440 4.06 2.02 17.87
N ASN A 441 5.29 1.67 18.25
CA ASN A 441 6.05 2.46 19.22
C ASN A 441 6.42 3.83 18.66
N ALA A 442 6.86 3.91 17.40
CA ALA A 442 7.14 5.20 16.78
C ALA A 442 5.88 6.08 16.69
N ALA A 443 4.69 5.50 16.47
CA ALA A 443 3.45 6.27 16.47
C ALA A 443 3.12 6.82 17.87
N TRP A 444 3.23 6.00 18.92
CA TRP A 444 3.02 6.42 20.31
C TRP A 444 4.04 7.45 20.77
N ASP A 445 5.32 7.31 20.42
CA ASP A 445 6.37 8.30 20.72
C ASP A 445 6.08 9.68 20.09
N HIS A 446 5.40 9.71 18.94
CA HIS A 446 4.92 10.95 18.30
C HIS A 446 3.56 11.41 18.84
N GLY A 447 3.01 10.71 19.83
CA GLY A 447 1.73 11.00 20.46
C GLY A 447 0.52 10.79 19.55
N LEU A 448 0.61 9.88 18.56
CA LEU A 448 -0.52 9.52 17.72
C LEU A 448 -1.46 8.56 18.44
N SER A 449 -2.75 8.72 18.18
CA SER A 449 -3.75 7.70 18.47
C SER A 449 -3.58 6.56 17.48
N VAL A 450 -3.58 5.32 17.97
CA VAL A 450 -3.38 4.14 17.13
C VAL A 450 -4.62 3.26 17.16
N SER A 451 -4.99 2.73 16.00
CA SER A 451 -6.02 1.72 15.80
C SER A 451 -5.42 0.57 15.01
N VAL A 452 -6.00 -0.62 15.16
CA VAL A 452 -5.54 -1.80 14.43
C VAL A 452 -6.69 -2.32 13.56
N GLU A 453 -6.36 -2.66 12.31
CA GLU A 453 -7.20 -3.48 11.43
C GLU A 453 -6.57 -4.86 11.30
N SER A 454 -7.37 -5.92 11.46
CA SER A 454 -6.92 -7.30 11.20
C SER A 454 -7.86 -8.01 10.22
N SER A 455 -7.32 -8.90 9.39
CA SER A 455 -8.14 -9.83 8.61
C SER A 455 -8.46 -11.05 9.47
N LEU A 456 -9.70 -11.16 9.97
CA LEU A 456 -10.10 -12.34 10.73
C LEU A 456 -10.74 -13.39 9.82
N PRO A 457 -10.18 -14.61 9.77
CA PRO A 457 -10.97 -15.82 9.84
C PRO A 457 -10.84 -16.37 11.27
N CYS A 458 -11.89 -16.21 12.06
CA CYS A 458 -11.98 -16.72 13.43
C CYS A 458 -11.77 -18.25 13.48
N LEU A 459 -10.55 -18.72 13.78
CA LEU A 459 -10.30 -20.11 14.18
C LEU A 459 -9.09 -20.27 15.13
N ASP A 460 -8.36 -19.21 15.51
CA ASP A 460 -7.17 -19.34 16.36
C ASP A 460 -7.19 -18.40 17.57
N VAL A 461 -7.34 -19.00 18.75
CA VAL A 461 -7.30 -18.32 20.06
C VAL A 461 -5.98 -17.58 20.26
N ASP A 462 -4.87 -18.09 19.70
CA ASP A 462 -3.56 -17.45 19.81
C ASP A 462 -3.54 -16.10 19.09
N MET A 463 -4.29 -15.97 17.98
CA MET A 463 -4.40 -14.71 17.24
C MET A 463 -5.16 -13.65 18.03
N TYR A 464 -6.26 -14.02 18.68
CA TYR A 464 -7.01 -13.10 19.55
C TYR A 464 -6.17 -12.62 20.73
N SER A 465 -5.40 -13.52 21.35
CA SER A 465 -4.50 -13.18 22.45
C SER A 465 -3.42 -12.18 22.01
N ARG A 466 -2.78 -12.40 20.85
CA ARG A 466 -1.80 -11.45 20.27
C ARG A 466 -2.40 -10.08 19.96
N ILE A 467 -3.61 -10.06 19.40
CA ILE A 467 -4.32 -8.81 19.13
C ILE A 467 -4.62 -8.09 20.44
N LEU A 468 -5.04 -8.80 21.49
CA LEU A 468 -5.28 -8.21 22.82
C LEU A 468 -4.01 -7.64 23.45
N ASP A 469 -2.88 -8.37 23.37
CA ASP A 469 -1.60 -7.90 23.90
C ASP A 469 -1.07 -6.69 23.12
N THR A 470 -1.32 -6.64 21.80
CA THR A 470 -1.07 -5.45 20.98
C THR A 470 -2.02 -4.30 21.33
N ALA A 471 -3.28 -4.63 21.64
CA ALA A 471 -4.32 -3.65 21.88
C ALA A 471 -4.21 -2.95 23.24
N LYS A 472 -3.79 -3.72 24.25
CA LYS A 472 -3.67 -3.32 25.65
C LYS A 472 -2.39 -3.93 26.25
N PRO A 473 -1.20 -3.43 25.87
CA PRO A 473 0.06 -3.97 26.38
C PRO A 473 0.11 -3.91 27.92
N ARG A 474 0.15 -5.09 28.57
CA ARG A 474 0.01 -5.18 30.04
C ARG A 474 1.15 -4.53 30.82
N ASN A 475 2.34 -4.52 30.25
CA ASN A 475 3.58 -4.06 30.88
C ASN A 475 4.10 -2.74 30.30
N ASP A 476 3.26 -2.01 29.57
CA ASP A 476 3.64 -0.70 29.04
C ASP A 476 3.62 0.35 30.17
N PRO A 477 4.78 0.97 30.48
CA PRO A 477 4.87 1.98 31.54
C PRO A 477 4.00 3.21 31.27
N ASP A 478 3.79 3.55 30.00
CA ASP A 478 3.02 4.71 29.56
C ASP A 478 1.53 4.40 29.36
N ARG A 479 1.15 3.12 29.56
CA ARG A 479 -0.22 2.61 29.49
C ARG A 479 -0.90 2.92 28.15
N HIS A 480 -0.16 2.80 27.06
CA HIS A 480 -0.76 2.95 25.74
C HIS A 480 -1.81 1.85 25.51
N HIS A 481 -2.79 2.20 24.69
CA HIS A 481 -3.85 1.30 24.28
C HIS A 481 -4.41 1.80 22.94
N LEU A 482 -5.09 0.93 22.21
CA LEU A 482 -5.71 1.33 20.95
C LEU A 482 -6.93 2.22 21.18
N SER A 483 -7.12 3.16 20.26
CA SER A 483 -8.32 4.01 20.19
C SER A 483 -9.54 3.23 19.71
N PHE A 484 -9.36 2.27 18.81
CA PHE A 484 -10.37 1.28 18.43
C PHE A 484 -9.72 0.11 17.68
N PHE A 485 -10.46 -0.98 17.53
CA PHE A 485 -10.08 -2.14 16.72
C PHE A 485 -11.12 -2.37 15.63
N ALA A 486 -10.65 -2.64 14.42
CA ALA A 486 -11.49 -3.01 13.29
C ALA A 486 -11.09 -4.40 12.77
N TYR A 487 -12.06 -5.20 12.36
CA TYR A 487 -11.77 -6.46 11.68
C TYR A 487 -12.47 -6.56 10.34
N ARG A 488 -11.75 -7.13 9.36
CA ARG A 488 -12.30 -7.42 8.03
C ARG A 488 -12.96 -8.79 8.04
N GLN A 489 -14.25 -8.82 7.73
CA GLN A 489 -15.04 -10.04 7.62
C GLN A 489 -14.70 -10.78 6.32
N ARG A 490 -14.28 -12.05 6.40
CA ARG A 490 -14.14 -12.91 5.21
C ARG A 490 -15.46 -13.61 4.93
N THR A 491 -16.05 -13.37 3.76
CA THR A 491 -17.27 -14.04 3.31
C THR A 491 -16.97 -15.47 2.84
N PRO A 492 -17.80 -16.48 3.19
CA PRO A 492 -19.03 -16.40 3.97
C PRO A 492 -18.82 -16.76 5.45
N PHE A 493 -18.64 -15.74 6.29
CA PHE A 493 -18.66 -15.83 7.76
C PHE A 493 -19.93 -16.50 8.29
N LEU A 494 -21.04 -16.43 7.54
CA LEU A 494 -22.34 -17.04 7.89
C LEU A 494 -22.37 -18.58 7.83
N LEU A 495 -21.33 -19.26 7.33
CA LEU A 495 -21.33 -20.72 7.15
C LEU A 495 -20.55 -21.50 8.23
N GLN A 496 -19.80 -20.83 9.12
CA GLN A 496 -19.12 -21.49 10.24
C GLN A 496 -19.90 -21.27 11.55
N ARG A 497 -20.48 -22.37 12.05
CA ARG A 497 -21.36 -22.49 13.23
C ARG A 497 -20.77 -21.90 14.54
N ASP A 498 -21.68 -21.60 15.47
CA ASP A 498 -21.64 -21.39 16.93
C ASP A 498 -20.29 -21.22 17.69
N ALA A 499 -19.24 -21.98 17.36
CA ALA A 499 -17.94 -21.92 18.03
C ALA A 499 -17.18 -20.61 17.76
N CYS A 500 -17.07 -20.17 16.50
CA CYS A 500 -16.43 -18.88 16.17
C CYS A 500 -17.15 -17.69 16.84
N PHE A 501 -18.46 -17.79 17.04
CA PHE A 501 -19.25 -16.74 17.67
C PHE A 501 -18.94 -16.61 19.17
N SER A 502 -18.81 -17.72 19.88
CA SER A 502 -18.46 -17.70 21.31
C SER A 502 -17.07 -17.10 21.57
N GLU A 503 -16.12 -17.38 20.68
CA GLU A 503 -14.76 -16.82 20.75
C GLU A 503 -14.75 -15.33 20.42
N LEU A 504 -15.48 -14.91 19.39
CA LEU A 504 -15.60 -13.49 19.03
C LEU A 504 -16.35 -12.69 20.12
N GLU A 505 -17.39 -13.25 20.72
CA GLU A 505 -18.08 -12.62 21.86
C GLU A 505 -17.13 -12.45 23.05
N THR A 506 -16.35 -13.49 23.37
CA THR A 506 -15.32 -13.43 24.42
C THR A 506 -14.25 -12.39 24.10
N PHE A 507 -13.81 -12.32 22.84
CA PHE A 507 -12.88 -11.31 22.37
C PHE A 507 -13.42 -9.89 22.56
N VAL A 508 -14.66 -9.63 22.16
CA VAL A 508 -15.31 -8.33 22.32
C VAL A 508 -15.39 -7.94 23.79
N LYS A 509 -15.79 -8.87 24.67
CA LYS A 509 -15.80 -8.65 26.13
C LYS A 509 -14.41 -8.28 26.67
N CYS A 510 -13.35 -8.98 26.25
CA CYS A 510 -11.98 -8.66 26.63
C CYS A 510 -11.54 -7.26 26.14
N MET A 511 -11.90 -6.89 24.90
CA MET A 511 -11.64 -5.55 24.34
C MET A 511 -12.40 -4.46 25.09
N HIS A 512 -13.61 -4.75 25.58
CA HIS A 512 -14.39 -3.84 26.40
C HIS A 512 -13.92 -3.76 27.86
N GLY A 513 -13.06 -4.69 28.29
CA GLY A 513 -12.63 -4.78 29.68
C GLY A 513 -13.71 -5.34 30.60
N GLU A 514 -14.55 -6.24 30.07
CA GLU A 514 -15.60 -6.94 30.82
C GLU A 514 -15.10 -8.28 31.35
N ALA A 515 -15.80 -8.84 32.34
CA ALA A 515 -15.49 -10.15 32.88
C ALA A 515 -15.92 -11.24 31.89
N THR A 516 -14.99 -12.12 31.53
CA THR A 516 -15.31 -13.35 30.80
C THR A 516 -15.82 -14.38 31.81
N GLN A 517 -17.04 -14.90 31.61
CA GLN A 517 -17.54 -15.99 32.45
C GLN A 517 -16.74 -17.25 32.09
N ASN A 518 -15.95 -17.74 33.04
CA ASN A 518 -15.43 -19.10 32.97
C ASN A 518 -16.64 -20.04 33.01
N PHE A 519 -17.02 -20.62 31.87
CA PHE A 519 -17.93 -21.77 31.86
C PHE A 519 -17.18 -22.96 32.46
N VAL A 520 -17.18 -23.02 33.79
CA VAL A 520 -16.94 -24.24 34.56
C VAL A 520 -18.31 -24.70 35.00
N ASP A 521 -18.84 -25.72 34.34
CA ASP A 521 -19.73 -26.72 34.94
C ASP A 521 -19.65 -28.02 34.13
#